data_AF-A0A2W6VC23-F1
#
_entry.id   AF-A0A2W6VC23-F1
#
_cell.length_a   1.000
_cell.length_b   1.000
_cell.length_c   1.000
_cell.angle_alpha   90.00
_cell.angle_beta   90.00
_cell.angle_gamma   90.00
#
_symmetry.space_group_name_H-M   'P 1'
#
loop_
_entity.id
_entity.type
_entity.pdbx_description
1 polymer ?
#
loop_
_entity_poly.entity_id
_entity_poly.type
_entity_poly.pdbx_seq_one_letter_code
_entity_poly.pdbx_strand_id
1 'polypeptide(L)'
;MAGTPDLTPGEKGAAVGSRSLVETWTEVFADAGGLVRAEAALARAETEQNLRTLGRESAKVIAGGMLALMALVFLTIAAVVALAEFIGLLLALLVVAVLCMGGAWLLIANGLDGVSGQPILPDRTLRRMSRDLGVMADRAPAPDLPVMPNPPTGDVREAA
;
A
#
# COMPACT_ATOMS: atom_id res chain seq x y z
N MET A 1 3.16 -52.14 71.39
CA MET A 1 1.75 -51.84 71.06
C MET A 1 1.73 -50.40 70.58
N ALA A 2 1.35 -50.18 69.31
CA ALA A 2 0.99 -48.91 68.63
C ALA A 2 2.03 -47.77 68.66
N GLY A 3 2.37 -47.09 67.57
CA GLY A 3 1.88 -47.04 66.21
C GLY A 3 2.47 -45.76 65.60
N THR A 4 3.07 -45.85 64.42
CA THR A 4 3.60 -44.71 63.65
C THR A 4 2.45 -43.92 63.04
N PRO A 5 2.30 -42.60 63.30
CA PRO A 5 1.48 -41.75 62.44
C PRO A 5 2.23 -41.46 61.14
N ASP A 6 1.84 -42.23 60.13
CA ASP A 6 1.43 -41.83 58.79
C ASP A 6 2.13 -40.64 58.10
N LEU A 7 2.67 -40.94 56.93
CA LEU A 7 3.27 -40.01 55.99
C LEU A 7 2.18 -39.42 55.11
N THR A 8 1.95 -38.12 55.20
CA THR A 8 1.33 -37.37 54.09
C THR A 8 2.11 -36.09 53.73
N PRO A 9 3.33 -36.20 53.15
CA PRO A 9 3.89 -35.11 52.36
C PRO A 9 3.21 -35.10 50.98
N GLY A 10 1.94 -34.65 50.94
CA GLY A 10 1.08 -34.81 49.76
C GLY A 10 0.42 -33.57 49.16
N GLU A 11 0.31 -32.43 49.86
CA GLU A 11 -0.77 -31.49 49.49
C GLU A 11 -0.39 -30.02 49.22
N LYS A 12 0.89 -29.66 48.98
CA LYS A 12 1.21 -28.23 48.67
C LYS A 12 2.05 -27.94 47.42
N GLY A 13 2.40 -28.95 46.61
CA GLY A 13 3.30 -28.76 45.46
C GLY A 13 2.65 -28.54 44.08
N ALA A 14 1.41 -28.95 43.87
CA ALA A 14 0.86 -29.10 42.51
C ALA A 14 0.12 -27.87 41.95
N ALA A 15 -0.10 -26.81 42.75
CA ALA A 15 -0.84 -25.61 42.34
C ALA A 15 0.04 -24.37 42.05
N VAL A 16 1.36 -24.46 42.28
CA VAL A 16 2.28 -23.30 42.19
C VAL A 16 2.96 -23.18 40.81
N GLY A 17 3.18 -24.27 40.07
CA GLY A 17 3.87 -24.25 38.78
C GLY A 17 2.98 -23.89 37.56
N SER A 18 1.70 -24.24 37.62
CA SER A 18 0.75 -24.02 36.51
C SER A 18 0.24 -22.58 36.44
N ARG A 19 0.19 -21.85 37.57
CA ARG A 19 -0.09 -20.41 37.56
C ARG A 19 1.08 -19.57 37.08
N SER A 20 2.31 -19.89 37.52
CA SER A 20 3.51 -19.09 37.19
C SER A 20 3.86 -19.09 35.69
N LEU A 21 3.72 -20.22 34.98
CA LEU A 21 3.95 -20.26 33.54
C LEU A 21 2.88 -19.46 32.77
N VAL A 22 1.62 -19.55 33.22
CA VAL A 22 0.52 -18.76 32.65
C VAL A 22 0.74 -17.27 32.91
N GLU A 23 1.23 -16.89 34.08
CA GLU A 23 1.55 -15.51 34.48
C GLU A 23 2.63 -14.89 33.58
N THR A 24 3.73 -15.60 33.32
CA THR A 24 4.83 -15.11 32.47
C THR A 24 4.42 -14.96 31.01
N TRP A 25 3.59 -15.88 30.48
CA TRP A 25 3.03 -15.70 29.14
C TRP A 25 2.08 -14.50 29.07
N THR A 26 1.24 -14.28 30.09
CA THR A 26 0.38 -13.11 30.15
C THR A 26 1.15 -11.80 30.25
N GLU A 27 2.27 -11.75 30.96
CA GLU A 27 3.16 -10.57 30.99
C GLU A 27 3.79 -10.27 29.62
N VAL A 28 4.31 -11.29 28.92
CA VAL A 28 4.93 -11.10 27.59
C VAL A 28 3.89 -10.63 26.55
N PHE A 29 2.66 -11.16 26.59
CA PHE A 29 1.59 -10.68 25.72
C PHE A 29 1.11 -9.27 26.08
N ALA A 30 1.11 -8.91 27.37
CA ALA A 30 0.80 -7.56 27.82
C ALA A 30 1.86 -6.55 27.35
N ASP A 31 3.15 -6.89 27.45
CA ASP A 31 4.26 -6.05 27.00
C ASP A 31 4.33 -5.92 25.47
N ALA A 32 4.12 -7.03 24.74
CA ALA A 32 4.04 -7.00 23.28
C ALA A 32 2.86 -6.13 22.79
N GLY A 33 1.72 -6.20 23.47
CA GLY A 33 0.57 -5.32 23.21
C GLY A 33 0.87 -3.85 23.49
N GLY A 34 1.70 -3.56 24.49
CA GLY A 34 2.19 -2.21 24.80
C GLY A 34 3.10 -1.64 23.71
N LEU A 35 4.07 -2.42 23.23
CA LEU A 35 4.99 -2.04 22.16
C LEU A 35 4.29 -1.80 20.83
N VAL A 36 3.37 -2.69 20.41
CA VAL A 36 2.58 -2.52 19.19
C VAL A 36 1.71 -1.25 19.26
N ARG A 37 1.12 -0.95 20.42
CA ARG A 37 0.37 0.29 20.63
C ARG A 37 1.27 1.52 20.52
N ALA A 38 2.48 1.44 21.07
CA ALA A 38 3.45 2.52 21.06
C ALA A 38 3.99 2.77 19.64
N GLU A 39 4.37 1.74 18.88
CA GLU A 39 4.76 1.87 17.47
C GLU A 39 3.61 2.39 16.61
N ALA A 40 2.37 1.92 16.83
CA ALA A 40 1.21 2.45 16.13
C ALA A 40 0.96 3.92 16.46
N ALA A 41 1.17 4.35 17.71
CA ALA A 41 1.06 5.74 18.11
C ALA A 41 2.17 6.60 17.49
N LEU A 42 3.41 6.10 17.43
CA LEU A 42 4.54 6.77 16.81
C LEU A 42 4.37 6.90 15.29
N ALA A 43 3.98 5.81 14.62
CA ALA A 43 3.70 5.80 13.19
C ALA A 43 2.54 6.75 12.83
N ARG A 44 1.51 6.84 13.70
CA ARG A 44 0.46 7.85 13.55
C ARG A 44 0.98 9.27 13.72
N ALA A 45 1.82 9.53 14.73
CA ALA A 45 2.41 10.84 14.93
C ALA A 45 3.32 11.27 13.76
N GLU A 46 4.11 10.35 13.22
CA GLU A 46 4.99 10.61 12.07
C GLU A 46 4.19 10.82 10.79
N THR A 47 3.14 10.02 10.55
CA THR A 47 2.24 10.23 9.40
C THR A 47 1.51 11.58 9.50
N GLU A 48 1.01 11.96 10.68
CA GLU A 48 0.43 13.30 10.90
C GLU A 48 1.45 14.42 10.68
N GLN A 49 2.69 14.26 11.15
CA GLN A 49 3.74 15.25 10.96
C GLN A 49 4.17 15.37 9.49
N ASN A 50 4.29 14.25 8.78
CA ASN A 50 4.55 14.22 7.35
C ASN A 50 3.40 14.86 6.57
N LEU A 51 2.15 14.53 6.90
CA LEU A 51 0.95 15.14 6.29
C LEU A 51 0.90 16.65 6.50
N ARG A 52 1.21 17.15 7.71
CA ARG A 52 1.27 18.58 7.99
C ARG A 52 2.37 19.28 7.20
N THR A 53 3.53 18.63 7.07
CA THR A 53 4.68 19.17 6.32
C THR A 53 4.38 19.20 4.81
N LEU A 54 3.85 18.09 4.26
CA LEU A 54 3.34 18.00 2.89
C LEU A 54 2.23 19.02 2.62
N GLY A 55 1.31 19.23 3.57
CA GLY A 55 0.26 20.23 3.48
C GLY A 55 0.79 21.66 3.42
N ARG A 56 1.83 21.97 4.18
CA ARG A 56 2.43 23.32 4.19
C ARG A 56 3.20 23.63 2.91
N GLU A 57 3.91 22.65 2.36
CA GLU A 57 4.65 22.83 1.11
C GLU A 57 3.72 22.79 -0.12
N SER A 58 2.68 21.95 -0.10
CA SER A 58 1.67 21.91 -1.17
C SER A 58 0.87 23.21 -1.29
N ALA A 59 0.68 23.95 -0.19
CA ALA A 59 0.04 25.27 -0.22
C ALA A 59 0.74 26.26 -1.16
N LYS A 60 2.08 26.25 -1.21
CA LYS A 60 2.84 27.12 -2.13
C LYS A 60 2.66 26.70 -3.58
N VAL A 61 2.63 25.38 -3.85
CA VAL A 61 2.40 24.84 -5.19
C VAL A 61 1.01 25.20 -5.69
N ILE A 62 -0.01 25.07 -4.85
CA ILE A 62 -1.40 25.44 -5.19
C ILE A 62 -1.50 26.94 -5.45
N ALA A 63 -0.96 27.77 -4.56
CA ALA A 63 -0.97 29.23 -4.72
C ALA A 63 -0.22 29.67 -5.99
N GLY A 64 0.97 29.11 -6.23
CA GLY A 64 1.75 29.36 -7.44
C GLY A 64 1.02 28.88 -8.70
N GLY A 65 0.38 27.71 -8.66
CA GLY A 65 -0.43 27.19 -9.76
C GLY A 65 -1.62 28.09 -10.10
N MET A 66 -2.29 28.65 -9.09
CA MET A 66 -3.39 29.59 -9.30
C MET A 66 -2.91 30.90 -9.93
N LEU A 67 -1.77 31.43 -9.47
CA LEU A 67 -1.14 32.62 -10.07
C LEU A 67 -0.69 32.36 -11.51
N ALA A 68 -0.09 31.20 -11.79
CA ALA A 68 0.30 30.80 -13.14
C ALA A 68 -0.92 30.67 -14.06
N LEU A 69 -2.03 30.11 -13.57
CA LEU A 69 -3.29 30.02 -14.31
C LEU A 69 -3.86 31.41 -14.63
N MET A 70 -3.86 32.33 -13.66
CA MET A 70 -4.28 33.71 -13.91
C MET A 70 -3.40 34.40 -14.95
N ALA A 71 -2.08 34.29 -14.81
CA ALA A 71 -1.14 34.85 -15.78
C ALA A 71 -1.37 34.28 -17.19
N LEU A 72 -1.64 32.98 -17.30
CA LEU A 72 -1.93 32.32 -18.57
C LEU A 72 -3.22 32.85 -19.23
N VAL A 73 -4.27 33.11 -18.44
CA VAL A 73 -5.51 33.72 -18.94
C VAL A 73 -5.22 35.11 -19.53
N PHE A 74 -4.52 35.97 -18.79
CA PHE A 74 -4.16 37.30 -19.29
C PHE A 74 -3.25 37.24 -20.52
N LEU A 75 -2.29 36.32 -20.55
CA LEU A 75 -1.42 36.10 -21.71
C LEU A 75 -2.23 35.64 -22.93
N THR A 76 -3.24 34.79 -22.74
CA THR A 76 -4.12 34.33 -23.81
C THR A 76 -4.94 35.49 -24.39
N ILE A 77 -5.51 36.32 -23.52
CA ILE A 77 -6.24 37.53 -23.95
C ILE A 77 -5.31 38.48 -24.71
N ALA A 78 -4.12 38.75 -24.17
CA ALA A 78 -3.13 39.60 -24.82
C ALA A 78 -2.71 39.05 -26.19
N ALA A 79 -2.49 37.74 -26.30
CA ALA A 79 -2.15 37.08 -27.56
C ALA A 79 -3.29 37.20 -28.58
N VAL A 80 -4.55 37.00 -28.17
CA VAL A 80 -5.71 37.18 -29.07
C VAL A 80 -5.82 38.61 -29.54
N VAL A 81 -5.71 39.60 -28.65
CA VAL A 81 -5.80 41.03 -29.01
C VAL A 81 -4.67 41.41 -29.98
N ALA A 82 -3.44 41.04 -29.67
CA ALA A 82 -2.29 41.32 -30.53
C ALA A 82 -2.42 40.66 -31.92
N LEU A 83 -2.88 39.42 -31.98
CA LEU A 83 -3.03 38.70 -33.24
C LEU A 83 -4.25 39.20 -34.04
N ALA A 84 -5.30 39.66 -33.37
CA ALA A 84 -6.50 40.19 -34.00
C ALA A 84 -6.22 41.43 -34.86
N GLU A 85 -5.18 42.21 -34.56
CA GLU A 85 -4.75 43.36 -35.39
C GLU A 85 -4.31 42.94 -36.79
N PHE A 86 -3.85 41.70 -36.98
CA PHE A 86 -3.34 41.22 -38.27
C PHE A 86 -4.37 40.43 -39.07
N ILE A 87 -5.15 39.57 -38.41
CA ILE A 87 -6.02 38.58 -39.08
C ILE A 87 -7.49 38.70 -38.67
N GLY A 88 -7.85 39.67 -37.83
CA GLY A 88 -9.20 39.83 -37.30
C GLY A 88 -9.51 38.91 -36.12
N LEU A 89 -10.52 39.30 -35.34
CA LEU A 89 -10.82 38.71 -34.04
C LEU A 89 -11.20 37.22 -34.10
N LEU A 90 -12.04 36.83 -35.07
CA LEU A 90 -12.51 35.44 -35.19
C LEU A 90 -11.37 34.47 -35.53
N LEU A 91 -10.50 34.84 -36.47
CA LEU A 91 -9.37 34.00 -36.86
C LEU A 91 -8.32 33.95 -35.75
N ALA A 92 -8.06 35.07 -35.07
CA ALA A 92 -7.15 35.11 -33.92
C ALA A 92 -7.62 34.20 -32.78
N LEU A 93 -8.91 34.24 -32.43
CA LEU A 93 -9.51 33.35 -31.42
C LEU A 93 -9.33 31.87 -31.79
N LEU A 94 -9.60 31.50 -33.05
CA LEU A 94 -9.46 30.12 -33.52
C LEU A 94 -8.00 29.66 -33.42
N VAL A 95 -7.06 30.45 -33.93
CA VAL A 95 -5.63 30.10 -33.92
C VAL A 95 -5.11 29.95 -32.49
N VAL A 96 -5.37 30.91 -31.61
CA VAL A 96 -4.92 30.85 -30.22
C VAL A 96 -5.56 29.66 -29.49
N ALA A 97 -6.85 29.39 -29.73
CA ALA A 97 -7.52 28.24 -29.13
C ALA A 97 -6.88 26.91 -29.55
N VAL A 98 -6.55 26.73 -30.83
CA VAL A 98 -5.87 25.53 -31.33
C VAL A 98 -4.47 25.38 -30.71
N LEU A 99 -3.72 26.48 -30.60
CA LEU A 99 -2.40 26.47 -29.96
C LEU A 99 -2.47 26.09 -28.47
N CYS A 100 -3.41 26.68 -27.73
CA CYS A 100 -3.64 26.34 -26.32
C CYS A 100 -4.08 24.89 -26.16
N MET A 101 -4.94 24.37 -27.05
CA MET A 101 -5.39 22.99 -27.02
C MET A 101 -4.24 22.01 -27.27
N GLY A 102 -3.39 22.29 -28.26
CA GLY A 102 -2.18 21.50 -28.53
C GLY A 102 -1.20 21.53 -27.35
N GLY A 103 -0.99 22.71 -26.76
CA GLY A 103 -0.15 22.86 -25.56
C GLY A 103 -0.69 22.08 -24.35
N ALA A 104 -2.00 22.18 -24.09
CA ALA A 104 -2.66 21.43 -23.02
C ALA A 104 -2.55 19.92 -23.23
N TRP A 105 -2.78 19.44 -24.47
CA TRP A 105 -2.62 18.04 -24.81
C TRP A 105 -1.19 17.54 -24.54
N LEU A 106 -0.17 18.29 -24.96
CA LEU A 106 1.24 17.93 -24.74
C LEU A 106 1.61 17.91 -23.25
N LEU A 107 1.13 18.88 -22.48
CA LEU A 107 1.32 18.91 -21.02
C LEU A 107 0.66 17.72 -20.33
N ILE A 108 -0.56 17.37 -20.74
CA ILE A 108 -1.29 16.20 -20.21
C ILE A 108 -0.53 14.92 -20.57
N ALA A 109 -0.16 14.73 -21.83
CA ALA A 109 0.58 13.55 -22.29
C ALA A 109 1.87 13.35 -21.47
N ASN A 110 2.72 14.40 -21.39
CA ASN A 110 3.97 14.33 -20.63
C ASN A 110 3.75 14.14 -19.11
N GLY A 111 2.68 14.73 -18.56
CA GLY A 111 2.33 14.59 -17.15
C GLY A 111 1.90 13.18 -16.80
N LEU A 112 1.09 12.54 -17.64
CA LEU A 112 0.70 11.14 -17.45
C LEU A 112 1.88 10.18 -17.65
N ASP A 113 2.77 10.47 -18.59
CA ASP A 113 3.99 9.67 -18.81
C ASP A 113 4.94 9.75 -17.60
N GLY A 114 5.08 10.94 -17.00
CA GLY A 114 5.88 11.14 -15.79
C GLY A 114 5.32 10.45 -14.54
N VAL A 115 4.01 10.21 -14.49
CA VAL A 115 3.33 9.49 -13.39
C VAL A 115 3.35 7.98 -13.61
N SER A 116 3.23 7.52 -14.86
CA SER A 116 3.25 6.09 -15.20
C SER A 116 4.64 5.46 -15.20
N GLY A 117 5.71 6.26 -15.34
CA GLY A 117 7.10 5.81 -15.20
C GLY A 117 7.60 5.66 -13.75
N GLN A 118 6.83 6.09 -12.76
CA GLN A 118 7.15 5.89 -11.35
C GLN A 118 6.34 4.72 -10.81
N PRO A 119 6.97 3.60 -10.41
CA PRO A 119 6.27 2.51 -9.77
C PRO A 119 5.65 3.04 -8.46
N ILE A 120 4.35 3.32 -8.48
CA ILE A 120 3.55 3.63 -7.28
C ILE A 120 3.64 2.43 -6.31
N LEU A 121 3.99 1.24 -6.80
CA LEU A 121 4.43 0.09 -6.01
C LEU A 121 5.95 -0.07 -6.09
N PRO A 122 6.69 -0.12 -4.97
CA PRO A 122 8.13 -0.36 -5.00
C PRO A 122 8.40 -1.74 -5.58
N ASP A 123 9.01 -1.80 -6.77
CA ASP A 123 9.45 -3.04 -7.41
C ASP A 123 10.30 -3.93 -6.49
N ARG A 124 11.01 -3.30 -5.55
CA ARG A 124 11.85 -3.98 -4.56
C ARG A 124 11.01 -4.71 -3.51
N THR A 125 9.83 -4.18 -3.17
CA THR A 125 8.86 -4.80 -2.25
C THR A 125 8.17 -5.96 -2.95
N LEU A 126 7.77 -5.79 -4.21
CA LEU A 126 7.20 -6.87 -5.02
C LEU A 126 8.17 -8.04 -5.22
N ARG A 127 9.45 -7.75 -5.49
CA ARG A 127 10.51 -8.78 -5.59
C ARG A 127 10.84 -9.49 -4.28
N ARG A 128 10.64 -8.83 -3.13
CA ARG A 128 10.85 -9.46 -1.81
C ARG A 128 9.68 -10.37 -1.47
N MET A 129 8.44 -9.90 -1.68
CA MET A 129 7.24 -10.72 -1.48
C MET A 129 7.23 -11.95 -2.39
N SER A 130 7.58 -11.82 -3.67
CA SER A 130 7.61 -12.98 -4.58
C SER A 130 8.67 -14.01 -4.21
N ARG A 131 9.82 -13.56 -3.69
CA ARG A 131 10.86 -14.45 -3.19
C ARG A 131 10.41 -15.20 -1.93
N ASP A 132 9.78 -14.51 -1.00
CA ASP A 132 9.31 -15.12 0.24
C ASP A 132 8.18 -16.13 -0.02
N LEU A 133 7.27 -15.83 -0.95
CA LEU A 133 6.25 -16.78 -1.40
C LEU A 133 6.85 -18.02 -2.08
N GLY A 134 7.91 -17.85 -2.88
CA GLY A 134 8.63 -18.97 -3.49
C GLY A 134 9.29 -19.87 -2.45
N VAL A 135 9.90 -19.29 -1.41
CA VAL A 135 10.52 -20.05 -0.30
C VAL A 135 9.47 -20.75 0.56
N MET A 136 8.29 -20.16 0.73
CA MET A 136 7.16 -20.78 1.44
C MET A 136 6.52 -21.90 0.62
N ALA A 137 6.38 -21.73 -0.70
CA ALA A 137 5.86 -22.76 -1.60
C ALA A 137 6.78 -23.98 -1.66
N ASP A 138 8.10 -23.77 -1.62
CA ASP A 138 9.11 -24.84 -1.58
C ASP A 138 9.12 -25.61 -0.24
N ARG A 139 8.65 -24.97 0.84
CA ARG A 139 8.51 -25.58 2.17
C ARG A 139 7.12 -26.10 2.49
N ALA A 140 6.13 -25.89 1.61
CA ALA A 140 4.80 -26.44 1.80
C ALA A 140 4.85 -27.97 1.54
N PRO A 141 4.54 -28.82 2.53
CA PRO A 141 4.33 -30.24 2.29
C PRO A 141 3.22 -30.38 1.25
N ALA A 142 3.40 -31.25 0.25
CA ALA A 142 2.37 -31.54 -0.73
C ALA A 142 1.06 -31.86 0.02
N PRO A 143 -0.05 -31.17 -0.27
CA PRO A 143 -1.32 -31.53 0.37
C PRO A 143 -1.60 -32.99 0.02
N ASP A 144 -1.92 -33.79 1.04
CA ASP A 144 -2.39 -35.17 0.92
C ASP A 144 -3.75 -35.17 0.22
N LEU A 145 -3.75 -34.89 -1.07
CA LEU A 145 -4.94 -35.01 -1.90
C LEU A 145 -5.26 -36.50 -1.98
N PRO A 146 -6.51 -36.90 -1.71
CA PRO A 146 -6.92 -38.29 -1.83
C PRO A 146 -6.56 -38.78 -3.24
N VAL A 147 -5.84 -39.91 -3.32
CA VAL A 147 -5.52 -40.56 -4.59
C VAL A 147 -6.84 -40.90 -5.27
N MET A 148 -7.19 -40.11 -6.27
CA MET A 148 -8.38 -40.39 -7.07
C MET A 148 -8.15 -41.70 -7.80
N PRO A 149 -9.13 -42.62 -7.82
CA PRO A 149 -9.07 -43.80 -8.67
C PRO A 149 -8.78 -43.36 -10.10
N ASN A 150 -7.84 -44.05 -10.76
CA ASN A 150 -7.57 -43.78 -12.17
C ASN A 150 -8.89 -43.84 -12.96
N PRO A 151 -9.17 -42.85 -13.83
CA PRO A 151 -10.34 -42.93 -14.68
C PRO A 151 -10.22 -44.21 -15.53
N PRO A 152 -11.30 -44.98 -15.69
CA PRO A 152 -11.27 -46.16 -16.54
C PRO A 152 -10.85 -45.73 -17.94
N THR A 153 -9.76 -46.31 -18.43
CA THR A 153 -9.33 -46.18 -19.82
C THR A 153 -10.32 -46.97 -20.67
N GLY A 154 -11.47 -46.36 -20.96
CA GLY A 154 -12.38 -46.83 -21.97
C GLY A 154 -11.80 -46.49 -23.33
N ASP A 155 -11.42 -47.50 -24.09
CA ASP A 155 -10.92 -47.38 -25.46
C ASP A 155 -11.95 -46.67 -26.34
N VAL A 156 -11.66 -45.42 -26.71
CA VAL A 156 -12.49 -44.59 -27.60
C VAL A 156 -12.32 -45.03 -29.08
N ARG A 157 -12.03 -46.31 -29.33
CA ARG A 157 -11.64 -46.83 -30.65
C ARG A 157 -12.73 -47.60 -31.40
N GLU A 158 -13.94 -47.73 -30.88
CA GLU A 158 -14.99 -48.55 -31.52
C GLU A 158 -16.18 -47.79 -32.13
N ALA A 159 -16.08 -46.48 -32.38
CA ALA A 159 -17.20 -45.72 -32.97
C ALA A 159 -16.81 -44.91 -34.22
N ALA A 160 -16.19 -45.56 -35.20
CA ALA A 160 -16.05 -45.03 -36.56
C ALA A 160 -16.31 -46.12 -37.61
#